data_AF-A0A2E0L6K0-F1
#
_entry.id   AF-A0A2E0L6K0-F1
#
_cell.length_a   1.000
_cell.length_b   1.000
_cell.length_c   1.000
_cell.angle_alpha   90.00
_cell.angle_beta   90.00
_cell.angle_gamma   90.00
#
_symmetry.space_group_name_H-M   'P 1'
#
loop_
_entity.id
_entity.type
_entity.pdbx_description
1 polymer ?
#
loop_
_entity_poly.entity_id
_entity_poly.type
_entity_poly.pdbx_seq_one_letter_code
_entity_poly.pdbx_strand_id
1 'polypeptide(L)'
;MPAILENDRFKMEIDIAGYEFEGDFLDAQDANWLIFRVVLQSVHGAWRWQVEDAGALTWEVAECVHWLRALQDNAPVDDDSFGFSEPDVSFDAIRNDDGEVVGLRVNLMDEFQPPTKVLVPRENNLVSLRFHTPARTLSALADHLEANLQRYPERQP
;
A
#
# COMPACT_ATOMS: atom_id res chain seq x y z
N MET A 1 -9.54 3.29 -12.17
CA MET A 1 -8.35 2.50 -12.55
C MET A 1 -7.39 2.57 -11.38
N PRO A 2 -6.73 1.48 -11.00
CA PRO A 2 -5.82 1.48 -9.87
C PRO A 2 -4.67 2.47 -10.09
N ALA A 3 -4.20 3.08 -9.01
CA ALA A 3 -3.01 3.90 -9.04
C ALA A 3 -1.78 3.01 -9.29
N ILE A 4 -0.90 3.45 -10.19
CA ILE A 4 0.30 2.69 -10.56
C ILE A 4 1.52 3.40 -9.98
N LEU A 5 2.27 2.67 -9.15
CA LEU A 5 3.61 3.04 -8.72
C LEU A 5 4.60 2.42 -9.70
N GLU A 6 5.54 3.21 -10.24
CA GLU A 6 6.47 2.74 -11.26
C GLU A 6 7.92 3.12 -10.93
N ASN A 7 8.83 2.18 -11.19
CA ASN A 7 10.26 2.40 -11.20
C ASN A 7 10.87 1.74 -12.44
N ASP A 8 12.19 1.81 -12.58
CA ASP A 8 12.92 1.30 -13.76
C ASP A 8 12.74 -0.20 -14.00
N ARG A 9 12.20 -0.98 -13.06
CA ARG A 9 12.07 -2.44 -13.15
C ARG A 9 10.65 -2.94 -13.03
N PHE A 10 9.80 -2.25 -12.27
CA PHE A 10 8.49 -2.74 -11.89
C PHE A 10 7.41 -1.65 -11.91
N LYS A 11 6.19 -2.11 -12.23
CA LYS A 11 4.93 -1.44 -11.94
C LYS A 11 4.25 -2.17 -10.81
N MET A 12 3.74 -1.43 -9.84
CA MET A 12 2.99 -1.93 -8.71
C MET A 12 1.61 -1.27 -8.67
N GLU A 13 0.60 -2.09 -8.43
CA GLU A 13 -0.76 -1.66 -8.10
C GLU A 13 -1.09 -2.18 -6.70
N ILE A 14 -1.73 -1.35 -5.88
CA ILE A 14 -2.27 -1.70 -4.57
C ILE A 14 -3.75 -1.35 -4.61
N ASP A 15 -4.60 -2.34 -4.34
CA ASP A 15 -6.05 -2.24 -4.42
C ASP A 15 -6.68 -2.96 -3.21
N ILE A 16 -7.98 -2.77 -2.98
CA ILE A 16 -8.74 -3.51 -1.96
C ILE A 16 -9.67 -4.48 -2.69
N ALA A 17 -9.49 -5.78 -2.43
CA ALA A 17 -10.25 -6.83 -3.07
C ALA A 17 -11.65 -7.00 -2.45
N GLY A 18 -11.78 -6.72 -1.16
CA GLY A 18 -13.00 -6.90 -0.39
C GLY A 18 -12.70 -6.85 1.11
N TYR A 19 -13.62 -7.38 1.90
CA TYR A 19 -13.38 -7.61 3.31
C TYR A 19 -12.96 -9.06 3.56
N GLU A 20 -12.18 -9.29 4.61
CA GLU A 20 -11.75 -10.62 5.04
C GLU A 20 -12.96 -11.48 5.45
N PHE A 21 -13.84 -10.91 6.26
CA PHE A 21 -15.00 -11.60 6.80
C PHE A 21 -16.30 -11.13 6.11
N GLU A 22 -17.04 -12.11 5.56
CA GLU A 22 -18.36 -11.92 4.95
C GLU A 22 -19.48 -12.22 5.97
N GLY A 23 -20.08 -11.17 6.55
CA GLY A 23 -21.23 -11.29 7.46
C GLY A 23 -20.92 -11.93 8.82
N ASP A 24 -21.86 -11.82 9.76
CA ASP A 24 -21.81 -12.36 11.13
C ASP A 24 -20.46 -12.16 11.85
N PHE A 25 -20.10 -10.89 12.09
CA PHE A 25 -18.98 -10.47 12.94
C PHE A 25 -19.49 -9.97 14.30
N LEU A 26 -18.72 -10.21 15.36
CA LEU A 26 -19.12 -9.86 16.73
C LEU A 26 -18.54 -8.51 17.20
N ASP A 27 -17.54 -7.99 16.49
CA ASP A 27 -16.90 -6.73 16.80
C ASP A 27 -16.52 -5.94 15.53
N ALA A 28 -16.20 -4.67 15.75
CA ALA A 28 -15.87 -3.74 14.69
C ALA A 28 -14.53 -4.06 14.00
N GLN A 29 -13.61 -4.78 14.64
CA GLN A 29 -12.33 -5.12 14.03
C GLN A 29 -12.53 -6.20 12.97
N ASP A 30 -13.21 -7.30 13.32
CA ASP A 30 -13.60 -8.34 12.38
C ASP A 30 -14.49 -7.78 11.25
N ALA A 31 -15.38 -6.84 11.56
CA ALA A 31 -16.21 -6.19 10.55
C ALA A 31 -15.42 -5.40 9.50
N ASN A 32 -14.19 -4.96 9.79
CA ASN A 32 -13.47 -3.96 9.01
C ASN A 32 -12.11 -4.39 8.48
N TRP A 33 -11.73 -5.65 8.65
CA TRP A 33 -10.56 -6.19 7.95
C TRP A 33 -10.77 -6.19 6.44
N LEU A 34 -9.84 -5.55 5.74
CA LEU A 34 -9.79 -5.43 4.28
C LEU A 34 -8.71 -6.34 3.71
N ILE A 35 -9.06 -7.00 2.62
CA ILE A 35 -8.12 -7.78 1.80
C ILE A 35 -7.42 -6.81 0.86
N PHE A 36 -6.10 -6.66 1.01
CA PHE A 36 -5.27 -5.95 0.05
C PHE A 36 -4.92 -6.86 -1.12
N ARG A 37 -5.03 -6.31 -2.33
CA ARG A 37 -4.50 -6.91 -3.55
C ARG A 37 -3.26 -6.15 -3.97
N VAL A 38 -2.12 -6.82 -4.04
CA VAL A 38 -0.90 -6.27 -4.62
C VAL A 38 -0.63 -6.96 -5.95
N VAL A 39 -0.41 -6.16 -6.99
CA VAL A 39 0.06 -6.64 -8.29
C VAL A 39 1.43 -6.05 -8.54
N LEU A 40 2.42 -6.89 -8.87
CA LEU A 40 3.75 -6.47 -9.28
C LEU A 40 4.06 -7.01 -10.67
N GLN A 41 4.41 -6.13 -11.60
CA GLN A 41 4.69 -6.48 -12.99
C GLN A 41 6.05 -5.93 -13.43
N SER A 42 6.82 -6.71 -14.17
CA SER A 42 8.07 -6.24 -14.77
C SER A 42 7.81 -5.27 -15.93
N VAL A 43 8.61 -4.20 -16.03
CA VAL A 43 8.55 -3.27 -17.18
C VAL A 43 9.30 -3.79 -18.42
N HIS A 44 10.15 -4.80 -18.26
CA HIS A 44 11.03 -5.31 -19.32
C HIS A 44 10.66 -6.70 -19.86
N GLY A 45 9.60 -7.32 -19.34
CA GLY A 45 9.23 -8.68 -19.72
C GLY A 45 7.82 -9.07 -19.28
N ALA A 46 7.46 -10.33 -19.54
CA ALA A 46 6.12 -10.84 -19.26
C ALA A 46 5.88 -11.26 -17.80
N TRP A 47 6.86 -11.08 -16.90
CA TRP A 47 6.70 -11.48 -15.51
C TRP A 47 5.68 -10.59 -14.79
N ARG A 48 4.71 -11.23 -14.15
CA ARG A 48 3.68 -10.63 -13.30
C ARG A 48 3.41 -11.54 -12.12
N TRP A 49 3.26 -10.95 -10.95
CA TRP A 49 2.86 -11.60 -9.72
C TRP A 49 1.71 -10.83 -9.08
N GLN A 50 0.86 -11.53 -8.35
CA GLN A 50 -0.28 -10.98 -7.63
C GLN A 50 -0.50 -11.79 -6.36
N VAL A 51 -0.90 -11.10 -5.31
CA VAL A 51 -1.34 -11.66 -4.03
C VAL A 51 -2.57 -10.91 -3.53
N GLU A 52 -3.40 -11.62 -2.78
CA GLU A 52 -4.53 -11.10 -2.03
C GLU A 52 -4.48 -11.70 -0.63
N ASP A 53 -4.43 -10.86 0.40
CA ASP A 53 -4.47 -11.27 1.81
C ASP A 53 -5.00 -10.12 2.68
N ALA A 54 -5.37 -10.39 3.93
CA ALA A 54 -5.70 -9.37 4.91
C ALA A 54 -4.51 -8.43 5.11
N GLY A 55 -4.73 -7.12 5.07
CA GLY A 55 -3.61 -6.16 5.12
C GLY A 55 -3.88 -4.85 5.85
N ALA A 56 -5.14 -4.51 6.08
CA ALA A 56 -5.49 -3.27 6.77
C ALA A 56 -6.92 -3.27 7.29
N LEU A 57 -7.19 -2.40 8.26
CA LEU A 57 -8.53 -2.03 8.68
C LEU A 57 -9.02 -0.81 7.88
N THR A 58 -10.34 -0.64 7.74
CA THR A 58 -10.94 0.48 6.98
C THR A 58 -10.45 1.86 7.46
N TRP A 59 -10.34 2.06 8.77
CA TRP A 59 -9.86 3.32 9.34
C TRP A 59 -8.35 3.53 9.10
N GLU A 60 -7.54 2.47 9.11
CA GLU A 60 -6.11 2.58 8.81
C GLU A 60 -5.88 2.97 7.35
N VAL A 61 -6.72 2.48 6.43
CA VAL A 61 -6.69 2.94 5.03
C VAL A 61 -7.08 4.42 4.93
N ALA A 62 -8.07 4.87 5.71
CA ALA A 62 -8.45 6.28 5.73
C ALA A 62 -7.31 7.16 6.27
N GLU A 63 -6.64 6.73 7.34
CA GLU A 63 -5.44 7.37 7.89
C GLU A 63 -4.30 7.37 6.86
N CYS A 64 -4.10 6.28 6.12
CA CYS A 64 -3.12 6.20 5.05
C CYS A 64 -3.41 7.20 3.93
N VAL A 65 -4.67 7.35 3.54
CA VAL A 65 -5.10 8.38 2.58
C VAL A 65 -4.71 9.77 3.09
N HIS A 66 -5.00 10.09 4.35
CA HIS A 66 -4.62 11.37 4.94
C HIS A 66 -3.10 11.58 4.96
N TRP A 67 -2.34 10.55 5.32
CA TRP A 67 -0.88 10.59 5.29
C TRP A 67 -0.33 10.84 3.88
N LEU A 68 -0.84 10.15 2.86
CA LEU A 68 -0.45 10.35 1.45
C LEU A 68 -0.75 11.77 0.97
N ARG A 69 -1.88 12.36 1.37
CA ARG A 69 -2.23 13.77 1.07
C ARG A 69 -1.29 14.75 1.75
N ALA A 70 -0.95 14.51 3.02
CA ALA A 70 0.01 15.34 3.72
C ALA A 70 1.39 15.32 3.02
N LEU A 71 1.86 14.13 2.62
CA LEU A 71 3.10 14.00 1.84
C LEU A 71 3.04 14.73 0.49
N GLN A 72 1.91 14.63 -0.21
CA GLN A 72 1.68 15.30 -1.49
C GLN A 72 1.87 16.82 -1.36
N ASP A 73 1.34 17.41 -0.29
CA ASP A 73 1.40 18.85 -0.04
C ASP A 73 2.68 19.28 0.71
N ASN A 74 3.62 18.33 0.90
CA ASN A 74 4.82 18.48 1.73
C ASN A 74 4.51 19.04 3.13
N ALA A 75 3.32 18.71 3.65
CA ALA A 75 2.89 19.07 4.99
C ALA A 75 3.59 18.20 6.03
N PRO A 76 3.73 18.68 7.28
CA PRO A 76 4.25 17.87 8.37
C PRO A 76 3.41 16.61 8.60
N VAL A 77 4.10 15.49 8.81
CA VAL A 77 3.54 14.21 9.25
C VAL A 77 4.27 13.78 10.51
N ASP A 78 3.64 12.96 11.35
CA ASP A 78 4.22 12.50 12.61
C ASP A 78 5.42 11.56 12.38
N ASP A 79 5.34 10.72 11.36
CA ASP A 79 6.40 9.81 10.92
C ASP A 79 6.45 9.75 9.38
N ASP A 80 7.65 9.55 8.84
CA ASP A 80 7.87 9.25 7.43
C ASP A 80 7.52 7.80 7.09
N SER A 81 7.12 6.99 8.07
CA SER A 81 6.68 5.61 7.89
C SER A 81 5.19 5.45 8.23
N PHE A 82 4.45 4.75 7.39
CA PHE A 82 3.06 4.36 7.63
C PHE A 82 2.96 2.84 7.60
N GLY A 83 2.54 2.24 8.71
CA GLY A 83 2.30 0.80 8.84
C GLY A 83 0.86 0.52 9.23
N PHE A 84 0.35 -0.63 8.81
CA PHE A 84 -0.95 -1.16 9.22
C PHE A 84 -0.79 -2.10 10.41
N SER A 85 -1.90 -2.48 11.06
CA SER A 85 -1.88 -3.47 12.15
C SER A 85 -1.33 -4.82 11.71
N GLU A 86 -1.64 -5.24 10.47
CA GLU A 86 -0.93 -6.35 9.81
C GLU A 86 0.35 -5.80 9.17
N PRO A 87 1.55 -6.22 9.62
CA PRO A 87 2.82 -5.61 9.22
C PRO A 87 3.26 -5.97 7.79
N ASP A 88 2.45 -6.71 7.04
CA ASP A 88 2.80 -7.26 5.73
C ASP A 88 3.02 -6.24 4.63
N VAL A 89 2.37 -5.09 4.75
CA VAL A 89 2.52 -3.96 3.83
C VAL A 89 2.84 -2.71 4.65
N SER A 90 3.84 -1.94 4.22
CA SER A 90 4.08 -0.61 4.78
C SER A 90 4.69 0.35 3.76
N PHE A 91 4.60 1.64 4.09
CA PHE A 91 5.08 2.73 3.25
C PHE A 91 6.11 3.57 3.99
N ASP A 92 7.27 3.84 3.36
CA ASP A 92 8.21 4.86 3.84
C ASP A 92 8.32 6.00 2.82
N ALA A 93 8.08 7.23 3.25
CA ALA A 93 8.39 8.42 2.48
C ALA A 93 9.92 8.52 2.28
N ILE A 94 10.33 8.82 1.05
CA ILE A 94 11.73 9.08 0.72
C ILE A 94 11.86 10.58 0.48
N ARG A 95 12.68 11.24 1.29
CA ARG A 95 12.96 12.68 1.17
C ARG A 95 14.33 12.95 0.54
N ASN A 96 14.46 14.10 -0.12
CA ASN A 96 15.76 14.64 -0.53
C ASN A 96 16.40 15.45 0.63
N ASP A 97 17.59 16.00 0.38
CA ASP A 97 18.32 16.81 1.36
C ASP A 97 17.59 18.11 1.76
N ASP A 98 16.70 18.60 0.89
CA ASP A 98 15.84 19.77 1.14
C ASP A 98 14.55 19.40 1.92
N GLY A 99 14.37 18.12 2.26
CA GLY A 99 13.23 17.61 3.00
C GLY A 99 11.97 17.36 2.15
N GLU A 100 12.03 17.53 0.84
CA GLU A 100 10.91 17.28 -0.07
C GLU A 100 10.74 15.79 -0.33
N VAL A 101 9.49 15.33 -0.39
CA VAL A 101 9.16 13.94 -0.75
C VAL A 101 9.47 13.69 -2.23
N VAL A 102 10.42 12.80 -2.51
CA VAL A 102 10.86 12.42 -3.86
C VAL A 102 10.48 11.00 -4.26
N GLY A 103 10.00 10.21 -3.31
CA GLY A 103 9.67 8.81 -3.56
C GLY A 103 8.89 8.17 -2.42
N LEU A 104 8.41 6.97 -2.69
CA LEU A 104 7.76 6.09 -1.73
C LEU A 104 8.49 4.75 -1.79
N ARG A 105 8.87 4.22 -0.64
CA ARG A 105 9.24 2.82 -0.50
C ARG A 105 8.00 2.04 -0.11
N VAL A 106 7.71 0.97 -0.83
CA VAL A 106 6.72 -0.03 -0.42
C VAL A 106 7.49 -1.23 0.10
N ASN A 107 7.19 -1.62 1.33
CA ASN A 107 7.76 -2.79 1.98
C ASN A 107 6.71 -3.89 1.98
N LEU A 108 7.10 -5.09 1.55
CA LEU A 108 6.28 -6.29 1.53
C LEU A 108 6.98 -7.39 2.34
N MET A 109 6.30 -7.96 3.32
CA MET A 109 6.78 -9.11 4.10
C MET A 109 5.80 -10.29 4.04
N ASP A 110 6.24 -11.41 4.61
CA ASP A 110 5.52 -12.68 4.72
C ASP A 110 4.62 -13.03 3.51
N GLU A 111 3.31 -13.07 3.68
CA GLU A 111 2.33 -13.48 2.66
C GLU A 111 2.39 -12.59 1.40
N PHE A 112 2.79 -11.33 1.55
CA PHE A 112 2.92 -10.36 0.46
C PHE A 112 4.28 -10.42 -0.26
N GLN A 113 5.13 -11.40 0.00
CA GLN A 113 6.40 -11.50 -0.71
C GLN A 113 6.26 -12.04 -2.15
N PRO A 114 6.77 -11.32 -3.17
CA PRO A 114 6.91 -11.89 -4.50
C PRO A 114 7.93 -13.04 -4.51
N PRO A 115 7.77 -14.06 -5.38
CA PRO A 115 8.65 -15.21 -5.43
C PRO A 115 10.13 -14.85 -5.55
N THR A 116 10.93 -15.47 -4.67
CA THR A 116 12.35 -15.17 -4.44
C THR A 116 13.29 -15.36 -5.65
N LYS A 117 12.80 -16.01 -6.72
CA LYS A 117 13.53 -16.16 -7.98
C LYS A 117 13.65 -14.86 -8.78
N VAL A 118 12.87 -13.83 -8.44
CA VAL A 118 12.88 -12.52 -9.14
C VAL A 118 13.43 -11.41 -8.24
N LEU A 119 13.22 -11.51 -6.94
CA LEU A 119 13.70 -10.57 -5.94
C LEU A 119 14.38 -11.36 -4.82
N VAL A 120 15.65 -11.09 -4.55
CA VAL A 120 16.34 -11.71 -3.41
C VAL A 120 15.83 -11.02 -2.15
N PRO A 121 15.12 -11.73 -1.23
CA PRO A 121 14.72 -11.13 0.04
C PRO A 121 15.97 -10.62 0.76
N ARG A 122 15.87 -9.46 1.39
CA ARG A 122 16.93 -8.99 2.28
C ARG A 122 16.85 -9.75 3.62
N GLU A 123 17.75 -9.40 4.54
CA GLU A 123 17.64 -9.84 5.93
C GLU A 123 16.19 -9.65 6.43
N ASN A 124 15.68 -10.63 7.18
CA ASN A 124 14.34 -10.63 7.78
C ASN A 124 13.15 -10.71 6.81
N ASN A 125 13.26 -11.41 5.67
CA ASN A 125 12.11 -11.70 4.80
C ASN A 125 11.39 -10.44 4.27
N LEU A 126 12.10 -9.32 4.15
CA LEU A 126 11.53 -8.05 3.69
C LEU A 126 11.90 -7.79 2.22
N VAL A 127 10.90 -7.50 1.41
CA VAL A 127 11.06 -6.98 0.05
C VAL A 127 10.71 -5.50 0.02
N SER A 128 11.73 -4.65 -0.14
CA SER A 128 11.55 -3.19 -0.24
C SER A 128 11.71 -2.71 -1.69
N LEU A 129 10.66 -2.11 -2.23
CA LEU A 129 10.63 -1.53 -3.57
C LEU A 129 10.53 -0.01 -3.49
N ARG A 130 11.43 0.69 -4.17
CA ARG A 130 11.42 2.16 -4.20
C ARG A 130 10.79 2.63 -5.50
N PHE A 131 9.88 3.58 -5.41
CA PHE A 131 9.17 4.17 -6.53
C PHE A 131 9.38 5.68 -6.53
N HIS A 132 9.49 6.25 -7.73
CA HIS A 132 9.45 7.69 -7.86
C HIS A 132 7.99 8.14 -7.85
N THR A 133 7.62 8.90 -6.83
CA THR A 133 6.24 9.35 -6.59
C THR A 133 6.19 10.86 -6.53
N PRO A 134 6.15 11.55 -7.69
CA PRO A 134 5.82 12.97 -7.70
C PRO A 134 4.42 13.18 -7.09
N ALA A 135 4.10 14.41 -6.69
CA ALA A 135 2.83 14.75 -6.03
C ALA A 135 1.59 14.16 -6.73
N ARG A 136 1.54 14.18 -8.07
CA ARG A 136 0.42 13.58 -8.84
C ARG A 136 0.22 12.08 -8.58
N THR A 137 1.31 11.34 -8.34
CA THR A 137 1.26 9.90 -8.09
C THR A 137 0.77 9.61 -6.67
N LEU A 138 1.21 10.42 -5.69
CA LEU A 138 0.70 10.36 -4.32
C LEU A 138 -0.79 10.68 -4.27
N SER A 139 -1.21 11.75 -4.97
CA SER A 139 -2.64 12.09 -5.15
C SER A 139 -3.40 10.91 -5.73
N ALA A 140 -2.93 10.35 -6.85
CA ALA A 140 -3.62 9.26 -7.52
C ALA A 140 -3.76 8.01 -6.62
N LEU A 141 -2.73 7.69 -5.82
CA LEU A 141 -2.80 6.60 -4.85
C LEU A 141 -3.82 6.89 -3.74
N ALA A 142 -3.80 8.10 -3.19
CA ALA A 142 -4.78 8.54 -2.18
C ALA A 142 -6.22 8.53 -2.74
N ASP A 143 -6.44 9.08 -3.93
CA ASP A 143 -7.72 9.07 -4.66
C ASP A 143 -8.22 7.63 -4.87
N HIS A 144 -7.32 6.71 -5.20
CA HIS A 144 -7.67 5.31 -5.45
C HIS A 144 -8.08 4.58 -4.17
N LEU A 145 -7.31 4.72 -3.09
CA LEU A 145 -7.62 4.13 -1.79
C LEU A 145 -8.91 4.72 -1.20
N GLU A 146 -9.14 6.01 -1.37
CA GLU A 146 -10.39 6.67 -0.97
C GLU A 146 -11.60 6.13 -1.77
N ALA A 147 -11.45 5.93 -3.08
CA ALA A 147 -12.50 5.30 -3.89
C ALA A 147 -12.77 3.85 -3.45
N ASN A 148 -11.74 3.13 -2.99
CA ASN A 148 -11.90 1.80 -2.42
C ASN A 148 -12.68 1.83 -1.12
N LEU A 149 -12.45 2.81 -0.24
CA LEU A 149 -13.25 3.01 0.98
C LEU A 149 -14.70 3.40 0.69
N GLN A 150 -14.99 4.08 -0.41
CA GLN A 150 -16.38 4.31 -0.83
C GLN A 150 -17.07 3.00 -1.24
N ARG A 151 -16.33 2.05 -1.80
CA ARG A 151 -16.83 0.73 -2.21
C ARG A 151 -16.90 -0.24 -1.03
N TYR A 152 -15.96 -0.14 -0.09
CA TYR A 152 -15.82 -0.94 1.11
C TYR A 152 -15.78 -0.02 2.34
N PRO A 153 -16.92 0.60 2.70
CA PRO A 153 -16.98 1.55 3.80
C PRO A 153 -16.73 0.88 5.16
N GLU A 154 -16.43 1.66 6.17
CA GLU A 154 -16.44 1.16 7.54
C GLU A 154 -17.82 0.57 7.88
N ARG A 155 -17.83 -0.66 8.40
CA ARG A 155 -19.00 -1.42 8.82
C ARG A 155 -19.14 -1.32 10.34
N GLN A 156 -20.38 -1.21 10.79
CA GLN A 156 -20.72 -1.34 12.21
C GLN A 156 -21.14 -2.80 12.47
N PRO A 157 -20.76 -3.39 13.61
CA PRO A 157 -21.19 -4.73 14.00
C PRO A 157 -22.70 -4.81 14.23
#